data_AF-A0A3C1XD61-F1
#
_entry.id   AF-A0A3C1XD61-F1
#
_cell.length_a   1.000
_cell.length_b   1.000
_cell.length_c   1.000
_cell.angle_alpha   90.00
_cell.angle_beta   90.00
_cell.angle_gamma   90.00
#
_symmetry.space_group_name_H-M   'P 1'
#
loop_
_entity.id
_entity.type
_entity.pdbx_description
1 polymer ?
#
loop_
_entity_poly.entity_id
_entity_poly.type
_entity_poly.pdbx_seq_one_letter_code
_entity_poly.pdbx_strand_id
1 'polypeptide(L)'
;LSEAEDLKLNYGEASTERASQEEYFPVDVVGQTDPEEITEYYLSQIIEARLTQIFSQVKSDLENTRSLDYPGGIVLLGGAAAMPGTVNLATKVIGMNARLFVPSEMGLRNPAFAQVISVVNYVGERTDIDRLVLQAITSDGTYVAPAAQYEESVLQPADSMNYEEANDFYQTEVLTRPATQAAAEPEEEKEGVVDRMRNMFSNLFD
;
A
#
# COMPACT_ATOMS: atom_id res chain seq x y z
N LEU A 1 -24.37 -22.88 17.88
CA LEU A 1 -23.53 -21.84 17.23
C LEU A 1 -22.25 -22.44 16.66
N SER A 2 -21.53 -23.28 17.41
CA SER A 2 -20.36 -24.02 16.87
C SER A 2 -20.71 -24.83 15.63
N GLU A 3 -21.77 -25.64 15.69
CA GLU A 3 -22.22 -26.47 14.56
C GLU A 3 -22.47 -25.67 13.28
N ALA A 4 -23.11 -24.50 13.38
CA ALA A 4 -23.37 -23.64 12.22
C ALA A 4 -22.08 -23.06 11.63
N GLU A 5 -21.09 -22.76 12.47
CA GLU A 5 -19.77 -22.32 12.00
C GLU A 5 -19.03 -23.46 11.31
N ASP A 6 -19.07 -24.66 11.88
CA ASP A 6 -18.48 -25.86 11.29
C ASP A 6 -19.11 -26.17 9.93
N LEU A 7 -20.44 -26.04 9.82
CA LEU A 7 -21.16 -26.20 8.56
C LEU A 7 -20.70 -25.19 7.51
N LYS A 8 -20.58 -23.92 7.90
CA LYS A 8 -20.13 -22.83 7.04
C LYS A 8 -18.67 -23.03 6.59
N LEU A 9 -17.81 -23.54 7.46
CA LEU A 9 -16.40 -23.77 7.15
C LEU A 9 -16.20 -24.97 6.21
N ASN A 10 -16.98 -26.03 6.40
CA ASN A 10 -16.83 -27.27 5.63
C ASN A 10 -17.60 -27.26 4.30
N TYR A 11 -18.79 -26.66 4.26
CA TYR A 11 -19.72 -26.73 3.13
C TYR A 11 -20.15 -25.36 2.59
N GLY A 12 -19.50 -24.27 3.02
CA GLY A 12 -19.89 -22.92 2.62
C GLY A 12 -19.47 -22.58 1.18
N GLU A 13 -20.44 -22.27 0.33
CA GLU A 13 -20.25 -21.72 -1.02
C GLU A 13 -21.14 -20.48 -1.18
N ALA A 14 -20.57 -19.34 -1.57
CA ALA A 14 -21.29 -18.08 -1.71
C ALA A 14 -21.99 -17.91 -3.07
N SER A 15 -21.82 -18.86 -3.99
CA SER A 15 -22.44 -18.87 -5.32
C SER A 15 -23.30 -20.11 -5.51
N THR A 16 -24.62 -19.97 -5.45
CA THR A 16 -25.59 -21.06 -5.67
C THR A 16 -25.39 -21.77 -7.01
N GLU A 17 -24.95 -21.04 -8.03
CA GLU A 17 -24.63 -21.58 -9.37
C GLU A 17 -23.51 -22.64 -9.34
N ARG A 18 -22.71 -22.70 -8.28
CA ARG A 18 -21.58 -23.62 -8.11
C ARG A 18 -21.82 -24.72 -7.08
N ALA A 19 -22.85 -24.56 -6.24
CA ALA A 19 -23.15 -25.47 -5.15
C ALA A 19 -23.83 -26.76 -5.66
N SER A 20 -23.47 -27.90 -5.08
CA SER A 20 -24.02 -29.20 -5.43
C SER A 20 -25.44 -29.40 -4.89
N GLN A 21 -26.33 -29.92 -5.74
CA GLN A 21 -27.66 -30.39 -5.32
C GLN A 21 -27.65 -31.87 -4.87
N GLU A 22 -26.52 -32.55 -5.07
CA GLU A 22 -26.37 -33.99 -4.81
C GLU A 22 -25.56 -34.27 -3.52
N GLU A 23 -24.89 -33.26 -2.97
CA GLU A 23 -24.17 -33.36 -1.71
C GLU A 23 -25.10 -33.02 -0.55
N TYR A 24 -25.27 -33.97 0.37
CA TYR A 24 -26.12 -33.88 1.55
C TYR A 24 -25.29 -34.04 2.82
N PHE A 25 -25.69 -33.35 3.87
CA PHE A 25 -25.10 -33.51 5.21
C PHE A 25 -26.16 -33.32 6.31
N PRO A 26 -26.03 -34.04 7.43
CA PRO A 26 -26.97 -33.94 8.54
C PRO A 26 -26.75 -32.65 9.34
N VAL A 27 -27.84 -32.02 9.76
CA VAL A 27 -27.83 -30.79 10.57
C VAL A 27 -28.81 -30.93 11.72
N ASP A 28 -28.32 -30.62 12.93
CA ASP A 28 -29.15 -30.58 14.13
C ASP A 28 -30.04 -29.33 14.11
N VAL A 29 -31.35 -29.53 14.00
CA VAL A 29 -32.33 -28.44 14.00
C VAL A 29 -32.84 -28.20 15.41
N VAL A 30 -32.78 -26.94 15.86
CA VAL A 30 -33.27 -26.55 17.19
C VAL A 30 -34.75 -26.90 17.33
N GLY A 31 -35.08 -27.75 18.30
CA GLY A 31 -36.44 -28.19 18.58
C GLY A 31 -36.85 -29.48 17.88
N GLN A 32 -35.98 -30.08 17.05
CA GLN A 32 -36.15 -31.43 16.52
C GLN A 32 -35.25 -32.42 17.28
N THR A 33 -35.68 -33.69 17.33
CA THR A 33 -34.90 -34.76 17.98
C THR A 33 -33.96 -35.46 17.01
N ASP A 34 -34.37 -35.55 15.73
CA ASP A 34 -33.59 -36.19 14.68
C ASP A 34 -32.93 -35.11 13.78
N PRO A 35 -31.68 -35.33 13.34
CA PRO A 35 -31.03 -34.44 12.38
C PRO A 35 -31.75 -34.40 11.03
N GLU A 36 -31.76 -33.23 10.39
CA GLU A 36 -32.32 -33.04 9.05
C GLU A 36 -31.20 -33.05 8.02
N GLU A 37 -31.36 -33.80 6.92
CA GLU A 37 -30.40 -33.76 5.81
C GLU A 37 -30.65 -32.55 4.93
N ILE A 38 -29.64 -31.71 4.76
CA ILE A 38 -29.70 -30.55 3.87
C ILE A 38 -28.66 -30.64 2.76
N THR A 39 -28.95 -30.02 1.62
CA THR A 39 -28.01 -29.96 0.50
C THR A 39 -27.03 -28.80 0.64
N GLU A 40 -25.86 -28.95 0.03
CA GLU A 40 -24.91 -27.83 -0.17
C GLU A 40 -25.59 -26.66 -0.90
N TYR A 41 -26.41 -26.95 -1.92
CA TYR A 41 -27.21 -25.94 -2.62
C TYR A 41 -28.11 -25.14 -1.68
N TYR A 42 -28.85 -25.81 -0.78
CA TYR A 42 -29.73 -25.12 0.17
C TYR A 42 -28.95 -24.22 1.14
N LEU A 43 -27.80 -24.70 1.65
CA LEU A 43 -26.92 -23.89 2.48
C LEU A 43 -26.38 -22.68 1.70
N SER A 44 -25.97 -22.88 0.45
CA SER A 44 -25.47 -21.81 -0.42
C SER A 44 -26.52 -20.73 -0.68
N GLN A 45 -27.80 -21.09 -0.83
CA GLN A 45 -28.89 -20.10 -0.97
C GLN A 45 -28.95 -19.13 0.23
N ILE A 46 -28.78 -19.66 1.45
CA ILE A 46 -28.80 -18.85 2.67
C ILE A 46 -27.57 -17.93 2.72
N ILE A 47 -26.39 -18.48 2.42
CA ILE A 47 -25.12 -17.74 2.41
C ILE A 47 -25.12 -16.64 1.36
N GLU A 48 -25.47 -16.97 0.11
CA GLU A 48 -25.52 -16.03 -1.01
C GLU A 48 -26.51 -14.89 -0.72
N ALA A 49 -27.70 -15.20 -0.20
CA ALA A 49 -28.68 -14.17 0.17
C ALA A 49 -28.11 -13.20 1.21
N ARG A 50 -27.41 -13.72 2.23
CA ARG A 50 -26.81 -12.88 3.27
C ARG A 50 -25.65 -12.03 2.74
N LEU A 51 -24.75 -12.61 1.95
CA LEU A 51 -23.63 -11.87 1.36
C LEU A 51 -24.12 -10.85 0.33
N THR A 52 -25.16 -11.17 -0.45
CA THR A 52 -25.81 -10.21 -1.36
C THR A 52 -26.37 -9.01 -0.60
N GLN A 53 -27.02 -9.24 0.54
CA GLN A 53 -27.50 -8.16 1.40
C GLN A 53 -26.34 -7.28 1.88
N ILE A 54 -25.26 -7.89 2.39
CA ILE A 54 -24.08 -7.16 2.88
C ILE A 54 -23.46 -6.32 1.75
N PHE A 55 -23.22 -6.93 0.58
CA PHE A 55 -22.62 -6.23 -0.56
C PHE A 55 -23.54 -5.16 -1.14
N SER A 56 -24.87 -5.36 -1.10
CA SER A 56 -25.83 -4.33 -1.53
C SER A 56 -25.81 -3.12 -0.60
N GLN A 57 -25.66 -3.33 0.71
CA GLN A 57 -25.49 -2.24 1.67
C GLN A 57 -24.19 -1.47 1.39
N VAL A 58 -23.07 -2.20 1.24
CA VAL A 58 -21.77 -1.60 0.91
C VAL A 58 -21.84 -0.81 -0.40
N LYS A 59 -22.49 -1.37 -1.43
CA LYS A 59 -22.70 -0.68 -2.71
C LYS A 59 -23.45 0.63 -2.53
N SER A 60 -24.55 0.63 -1.78
CA SER A 60 -25.33 1.83 -1.52
C SER A 60 -24.47 2.91 -0.83
N ASP A 61 -23.65 2.53 0.14
CA ASP A 61 -22.75 3.45 0.83
C ASP A 61 -21.69 4.03 -0.14
N LEU A 62 -21.13 3.21 -1.03
CA LEU A 62 -20.15 3.64 -2.05
C LEU A 62 -20.76 4.54 -3.14
N GLU A 63 -22.03 4.31 -3.52
CA GLU A 63 -22.77 5.16 -4.46
C GLU A 63 -23.02 6.54 -3.84
N ASN A 64 -23.39 6.60 -2.56
CA ASN A 64 -23.63 7.85 -1.84
C ASN A 64 -22.38 8.74 -1.76
N THR A 65 -21.19 8.14 -1.69
CA THR A 65 -19.90 8.85 -1.66
C THR A 65 -19.27 9.07 -3.04
N ARG A 66 -19.95 8.66 -4.13
CA ARG A 66 -19.40 8.67 -5.51
C ARG A 66 -18.08 7.90 -5.63
N SER A 67 -17.88 6.89 -4.79
CA SER A 67 -16.63 6.13 -4.76
C SER A 67 -16.54 5.06 -5.84
N LEU A 68 -17.67 4.68 -6.46
CA LEU A 68 -17.68 3.73 -7.58
C LEU A 68 -17.03 4.28 -8.86
N ASP A 69 -16.86 5.59 -8.95
CA ASP A 69 -16.26 6.26 -10.13
C ASP A 69 -14.73 6.10 -10.18
N TYR A 70 -14.10 5.64 -9.09
CA TYR A 70 -12.65 5.48 -9.02
C TYR A 70 -12.17 4.17 -9.67
N PRO A 71 -11.12 4.20 -10.51
CA PRO A 71 -10.68 3.05 -11.31
C PRO A 71 -9.94 1.94 -10.55
N GLY A 72 -10.15 1.76 -9.24
CA GLY A 72 -9.38 0.83 -8.40
C GLY A 72 -9.97 -0.56 -8.19
N GLY A 73 -11.28 -0.74 -8.41
CA GLY A 73 -11.97 -1.95 -7.97
C GLY A 73 -12.04 -2.06 -6.44
N ILE A 74 -12.31 -3.27 -5.94
CA ILE A 74 -12.52 -3.55 -4.52
C ILE A 74 -11.62 -4.69 -4.08
N VAL A 75 -11.02 -4.56 -2.90
CA VAL A 75 -10.23 -5.62 -2.27
C VAL A 75 -10.95 -6.10 -1.03
N LEU A 76 -11.25 -7.40 -0.99
CA LEU A 76 -11.85 -8.07 0.15
C LEU A 76 -10.77 -8.60 1.08
N LEU A 77 -11.00 -8.44 2.38
CA LEU A 77 -10.14 -8.94 3.45
C LEU A 77 -10.98 -9.60 4.55
N GLY A 78 -10.33 -10.37 5.42
CA GLY A 78 -10.96 -11.05 6.56
C GLY A 78 -11.36 -12.51 6.27
N GLY A 79 -11.58 -13.29 7.33
CA GLY A 79 -11.81 -14.73 7.23
C GLY A 79 -13.05 -15.11 6.43
N ALA A 80 -14.12 -14.32 6.52
CA ALA A 80 -15.34 -14.56 5.73
C ALA A 80 -15.11 -14.41 4.21
N ALA A 81 -14.17 -13.58 3.79
CA ALA A 81 -13.84 -13.40 2.38
C ALA A 81 -13.08 -14.60 1.78
N ALA A 82 -12.57 -15.51 2.63
CA ALA A 82 -11.94 -16.76 2.20
C ALA A 82 -12.95 -17.78 1.65
N MET A 83 -14.24 -17.59 1.92
CA MET A 83 -15.30 -18.49 1.44
C MET A 83 -15.36 -18.52 -0.09
N PRO A 84 -15.43 -19.70 -0.72
CA PRO A 84 -15.62 -19.86 -2.16
C PRO A 84 -16.78 -19.03 -2.70
N GLY A 85 -16.64 -18.54 -3.94
CA GLY A 85 -17.68 -17.73 -4.61
C GLY A 85 -17.81 -16.27 -4.15
N THR A 86 -17.25 -15.90 -2.98
CA THR A 86 -17.45 -14.57 -2.39
C THR A 86 -16.99 -13.44 -3.31
N VAL A 87 -15.83 -13.62 -3.97
CA VAL A 87 -15.27 -12.61 -4.90
C VAL A 87 -16.17 -12.44 -6.13
N ASN A 88 -16.69 -13.54 -6.68
CA ASN A 88 -17.60 -13.51 -7.82
C ASN A 88 -18.90 -12.80 -7.46
N LEU A 89 -19.47 -13.13 -6.29
CA LEU A 89 -20.69 -12.51 -5.80
C LEU A 89 -20.50 -11.00 -5.55
N ALA A 90 -19.40 -10.60 -4.90
CA ALA A 90 -19.08 -9.19 -4.68
C ALA A 90 -18.97 -8.43 -6.02
N THR A 91 -18.30 -9.03 -7.01
CA THR A 91 -18.19 -8.45 -8.36
C THR A 91 -19.56 -8.29 -9.02
N LYS A 92 -20.43 -9.31 -8.92
CA LYS A 92 -21.80 -9.32 -9.48
C LYS A 92 -22.69 -8.25 -8.84
N VAL A 93 -22.66 -8.12 -7.51
CA VAL A 93 -23.54 -7.21 -6.76
C VAL A 93 -23.06 -5.77 -6.87
N ILE A 94 -21.77 -5.52 -6.62
CA ILE A 94 -21.22 -4.16 -6.55
C ILE A 94 -20.99 -3.57 -7.95
N GLY A 95 -20.70 -4.42 -8.95
CA GLY A 95 -20.47 -3.98 -10.33
C GLY A 95 -19.04 -3.48 -10.60
N MET A 96 -18.10 -3.76 -9.68
CA MET A 96 -16.68 -3.46 -9.82
C MET A 96 -15.85 -4.74 -9.70
N ASN A 97 -14.63 -4.74 -10.25
CA ASN A 97 -13.72 -5.88 -10.08
C ASN A 97 -13.37 -6.06 -8.59
N ALA A 98 -13.78 -7.18 -7.99
CA ALA A 98 -13.38 -7.55 -6.65
C ALA A 98 -12.18 -8.51 -6.69
N ARG A 99 -11.31 -8.43 -5.67
CA ARG A 99 -10.18 -9.35 -5.47
C ARG A 99 -10.05 -9.73 -4.00
N LEU A 100 -9.59 -10.94 -3.73
CA LEU A 100 -9.26 -11.38 -2.37
C LEU A 100 -7.79 -11.08 -2.06
N PHE A 101 -7.54 -10.39 -0.95
CA PHE A 101 -6.17 -10.25 -0.44
C PHE A 101 -5.82 -11.39 0.51
N VAL A 102 -4.71 -12.07 0.22
CA VAL A 102 -4.13 -13.12 1.07
C VAL A 102 -2.71 -12.71 1.42
N PRO A 103 -2.35 -12.62 2.72
CA PRO A 103 -0.98 -12.34 3.13
C PRO A 103 0.02 -13.38 2.60
N SER A 104 1.27 -12.97 2.40
CA SER A 104 2.30 -13.82 1.76
C SER A 104 3.19 -14.56 2.76
N GLU A 105 3.18 -14.10 4.01
CA GLU A 105 4.00 -14.51 5.14
C GLU A 105 3.73 -15.99 5.51
N MET A 106 4.81 -16.74 5.70
CA MET A 106 4.72 -18.16 6.03
C MET A 106 3.99 -18.38 7.35
N GLY A 107 3.01 -19.31 7.36
CA GLY A 107 2.16 -19.58 8.52
C GLY A 107 0.98 -18.62 8.69
N LEU A 108 0.93 -17.53 7.93
CA LEU A 108 -0.13 -16.51 8.02
C LEU A 108 -0.86 -16.28 6.68
N ARG A 109 -0.76 -17.23 5.74
CA ARG A 109 -1.41 -17.21 4.43
C ARG A 109 -2.92 -17.46 4.51
N ASN A 110 -3.61 -16.64 5.29
CA ASN A 110 -5.05 -16.69 5.48
C ASN A 110 -5.59 -15.23 5.48
N PRO A 111 -6.64 -14.92 4.70
CA PRO A 111 -7.29 -13.60 4.71
C PRO A 111 -7.68 -13.07 6.09
N ALA A 112 -7.91 -13.95 7.07
CA ALA A 112 -8.19 -13.57 8.45
C ALA A 112 -7.06 -12.75 9.11
N PHE A 113 -5.80 -12.96 8.68
CA PHE A 113 -4.65 -12.23 9.22
C PHE A 113 -4.33 -10.92 8.49
N ALA A 114 -5.02 -10.64 7.37
CA ALA A 114 -4.76 -9.46 6.54
C ALA A 114 -4.77 -8.16 7.34
N GLN A 115 -5.75 -7.98 8.23
CA GLN A 115 -5.89 -6.76 9.01
C GLN A 115 -4.70 -6.57 9.96
N VAL A 116 -4.31 -7.60 10.71
CA VAL A 116 -3.21 -7.51 11.68
C VAL A 116 -1.89 -7.25 10.96
N ILE A 117 -1.62 -7.95 9.87
CA ILE A 117 -0.40 -7.76 9.07
C ILE A 117 -0.36 -6.36 8.47
N SER A 118 -1.48 -5.82 8.00
CA SER A 118 -1.54 -4.46 7.46
C SER A 118 -1.13 -3.41 8.49
N VAL A 119 -1.51 -3.58 9.76
CA VAL A 119 -1.11 -2.68 10.85
C VAL A 119 0.38 -2.82 11.17
N VAL A 120 0.89 -4.05 11.21
CA VAL A 120 2.31 -4.30 11.44
C VAL A 120 3.16 -3.69 10.34
N ASN A 121 2.81 -3.90 9.07
CA ASN A 121 3.52 -3.32 7.94
C ASN A 121 3.41 -1.79 7.95
N TYR A 122 2.23 -1.25 8.22
CA TYR A 122 2.03 0.19 8.34
C TYR A 122 2.93 0.85 9.40
N VAL A 123 3.22 0.17 10.51
CA VAL A 123 4.14 0.68 11.54
C VAL A 123 5.61 0.39 11.19
N GLY A 124 5.89 -0.79 10.64
CA GLY A 124 7.23 -1.25 10.30
C GLY A 124 7.87 -0.50 9.13
N GLU A 125 7.08 -0.11 8.14
CA GLU A 125 7.52 0.58 6.93
C GLU A 125 7.52 2.11 7.05
N ARG A 126 7.27 2.66 8.25
CA ARG A 126 7.35 4.11 8.47
C ARG A 126 8.76 4.62 8.25
N THR A 127 8.86 5.74 7.53
CA THR A 127 10.12 6.46 7.38
C THR A 127 10.53 7.10 8.70
N ASP A 128 11.82 7.44 8.84
CA ASP A 128 12.30 8.18 9.99
C ASP A 128 11.61 9.56 10.11
N ILE A 129 11.26 10.17 8.97
CA ILE A 129 10.50 11.42 8.93
C ILE A 129 9.11 11.23 9.56
N ASP A 130 8.39 10.17 9.17
CA ASP A 130 7.05 9.88 9.71
C ASP A 130 7.10 9.66 11.23
N ARG A 131 8.18 9.03 11.72
CA ARG A 131 8.39 8.82 13.16
C ARG A 131 8.64 10.14 13.89
N LEU A 132 9.46 11.03 13.34
CA LEU A 132 9.72 12.35 13.92
C LEU A 132 8.45 13.22 13.96
N VAL A 133 7.67 13.22 12.88
CA VAL A 133 6.40 13.95 12.81
C VAL A 133 5.43 13.43 13.86
N LEU A 134 5.25 12.11 13.95
CA LEU A 134 4.35 11.52 14.95
C LEU A 134 4.81 11.81 16.38
N GLN A 135 6.12 11.75 16.67
CA GLN A 135 6.66 12.14 17.98
C GLN A 135 6.35 13.61 18.30
N ALA A 136 6.53 14.53 17.35
CA ALA A 136 6.23 15.94 17.56
C ALA A 136 4.72 16.23 17.76
N ILE A 137 3.84 15.41 17.18
CA ILE A 137 2.38 15.54 17.35
C ILE A 137 1.91 14.89 18.66
N THR A 138 2.50 13.76 19.05
CA THR A 138 2.06 12.99 20.23
C THR A 138 2.76 13.37 21.53
N SER A 139 3.96 13.95 21.47
CA SER A 139 4.61 14.53 22.63
C SER A 139 4.42 16.04 22.63
N ASP A 140 4.10 16.62 23.79
CA ASP A 140 4.22 18.06 24.09
C ASP A 140 5.69 18.56 24.03
N GLY A 141 6.56 17.87 23.29
CA GLY A 141 7.99 18.09 23.20
C GLY A 141 8.33 18.89 21.95
N THR A 142 8.74 20.14 22.15
CA THR A 142 9.39 20.96 21.13
C THR A 142 10.53 20.21 20.46
N TYR A 143 10.38 19.88 19.18
CA TYR A 143 11.48 19.39 18.35
C TYR A 143 12.53 20.50 18.23
N VAL A 144 13.71 20.28 18.80
CA VAL A 144 14.89 21.13 18.58
C VAL A 144 15.71 20.46 17.49
N ALA A 145 15.77 21.09 16.30
CA ALA A 145 16.63 20.64 15.22
C ALA A 145 18.09 20.64 15.70
N PRO A 146 18.91 19.63 15.33
CA PRO A 146 20.33 19.65 15.66
C PRO A 146 20.95 20.91 15.03
N ALA A 147 21.59 21.75 15.85
CA ALA A 147 22.33 22.87 15.35
C ALA A 147 23.46 22.34 14.47
N ALA A 148 23.42 22.61 13.16
CA ALA A 148 24.57 22.40 12.31
C ALA A 148 25.71 23.26 12.89
N GLN A 149 26.76 22.61 13.40
CA GLN A 149 27.96 23.31 13.81
C GLN A 149 28.70 23.71 12.53
N TYR A 150 28.45 24.94 12.08
CA TYR A 150 29.28 25.55 11.07
C TYR A 150 30.62 25.87 11.75
N GLU A 151 31.67 25.10 11.46
CA GLU A 151 33.03 25.55 11.74
C GLU A 151 33.33 26.69 10.76
N GLU A 152 33.34 27.93 11.26
CA GLU A 152 33.87 29.06 10.51
C GLU A 152 35.35 28.78 10.23
N SER A 153 35.69 28.61 8.95
CA SER A 153 37.08 28.64 8.53
C SER A 153 37.60 30.06 8.75
N VAL A 154 38.40 30.23 9.79
CA VAL A 154 39.10 31.49 10.06
C VAL A 154 40.07 31.74 8.91
N LEU A 155 39.71 32.64 7.99
CA LEU A 155 40.63 33.15 6.98
C LEU A 155 41.77 33.87 7.71
N GLN A 156 42.98 33.32 7.64
CA GLN A 156 44.18 34.03 8.06
C GLN A 156 44.35 35.26 7.16
N PRO A 157 44.59 36.46 7.73
CA PRO A 157 44.81 37.65 6.93
C PRO A 157 46.07 37.47 6.08
N ALA A 158 45.92 37.58 4.77
CA ALA A 158 47.03 37.61 3.84
C ALA A 158 47.89 38.85 4.10
N ASP A 159 49.21 38.67 4.10
CA ASP A 159 50.20 39.74 4.25
C ASP A 159 49.91 40.91 3.30
N SER A 160 50.14 42.12 3.83
CA SER A 160 49.88 43.40 3.17
C SER A 160 50.58 43.51 1.81
N MET A 161 49.82 43.47 0.73
CA MET A 161 50.28 43.95 -0.58
C MET A 161 50.03 45.45 -0.71
N ASN A 162 51.09 46.14 -1.13
CA ASN A 162 51.20 47.58 -1.30
C ASN A 162 50.35 48.05 -2.49
N TYR A 163 49.55 49.12 -2.31
CA TYR A 163 48.72 49.70 -3.37
C TYR A 163 49.50 50.78 -4.10
N GLU A 164 49.62 50.65 -5.43
CA GLU A 164 49.76 51.80 -6.32
C GLU A 164 48.52 51.91 -7.22
N GLU A 165 48.04 53.15 -7.32
CA GLU A 165 46.84 53.64 -8.00
C GLU A 165 46.77 53.30 -9.50
N ALA A 166 45.55 53.02 -9.99
CA ALA A 166 44.85 53.95 -10.88
C ALA A 166 43.41 53.47 -11.21
N ASN A 167 42.48 54.42 -11.09
CA ASN A 167 41.07 54.40 -11.48
C ASN A 167 40.80 53.81 -12.87
N ASP A 168 39.68 53.10 -13.02
CA ASP A 168 38.58 53.66 -13.84
C ASP A 168 37.25 52.90 -13.73
N PHE A 169 36.19 53.70 -13.63
CA PHE A 169 34.84 53.53 -14.20
C PHE A 169 33.78 52.59 -13.54
N TYR A 170 32.65 53.25 -13.20
CA TYR A 170 31.25 52.87 -12.93
C TYR A 170 30.86 51.37 -13.02
N GLN A 171 29.94 50.82 -12.21
CA GLN A 171 28.57 51.29 -12.03
C GLN A 171 27.83 50.41 -10.98
N THR A 172 26.90 51.00 -10.24
CA THR A 172 25.96 50.30 -9.35
C THR A 172 24.99 49.44 -10.16
N GLU A 173 24.81 48.16 -9.79
CA GLU A 173 23.65 47.38 -10.24
C GLU A 173 22.83 46.82 -9.06
N VAL A 174 21.52 46.92 -9.26
CA VAL A 174 20.43 46.64 -8.33
C VAL A 174 19.86 45.25 -8.64
N LEU A 175 19.53 44.51 -7.57
CA LEU A 175 18.74 43.28 -7.48
C LEU A 175 17.92 42.82 -8.71
N THR A 176 17.93 41.52 -9.01
CA THR A 176 16.68 40.73 -9.24
C THR A 176 16.86 39.21 -9.09
N ARG A 177 15.76 38.56 -8.72
CA ARG A 177 15.57 37.18 -8.22
C ARG A 177 15.93 36.06 -9.21
N PRO A 178 16.22 34.83 -8.74
CA PRO A 178 16.27 33.66 -9.62
C PRO A 178 14.86 33.09 -9.86
N ALA A 179 14.52 32.86 -11.12
CA ALA A 179 13.43 31.98 -11.53
C ALA A 179 13.88 31.10 -12.72
N THR A 180 13.98 29.81 -12.40
CA THR A 180 13.79 28.57 -13.17
C THR A 180 13.46 28.67 -14.66
N GLN A 181 14.13 27.85 -15.51
CA GLN A 181 13.48 26.82 -16.34
C GLN A 181 14.47 25.88 -17.07
N ALA A 182 13.91 24.78 -17.57
CA ALA A 182 14.52 23.49 -17.87
C ALA A 182 14.99 23.28 -19.33
N ALA A 183 15.94 22.33 -19.44
CA ALA A 183 16.18 21.31 -20.48
C ALA A 183 16.25 21.65 -21.99
N ALA A 184 17.37 21.25 -22.62
CA ALA A 184 17.45 20.73 -24.00
C ALA A 184 18.59 19.69 -24.12
N GLU A 185 18.40 18.69 -24.98
CA GLU A 185 19.05 17.37 -25.09
C GLU A 185 20.51 17.36 -25.60
N PRO A 186 21.32 16.30 -25.33
CA PRO A 186 22.68 16.17 -25.87
C PRO A 186 22.74 15.31 -27.16
N GLU A 187 23.58 15.73 -28.11
CA GLU A 187 23.99 14.94 -29.30
C GLU A 187 25.06 13.88 -28.96
N GLU A 188 25.00 12.74 -29.64
CA GLU A 188 25.88 11.57 -29.50
C GLU A 188 27.30 11.78 -30.10
N GLU A 189 28.34 11.32 -29.40
CA GLU A 189 29.55 10.77 -30.01
C GLU A 189 29.92 9.41 -29.38
N LYS A 190 30.21 8.44 -30.25
CA LYS A 190 30.47 7.04 -29.91
C LYS A 190 31.94 6.85 -29.53
N GLU A 191 32.21 6.61 -28.24
CA GLU A 191 33.48 6.05 -27.78
C GLU A 191 33.33 4.59 -27.33
N GLY A 192 34.21 3.76 -27.88
CA GLY A 192 34.15 2.31 -27.85
C GLY A 192 34.31 1.70 -26.45
N VAL A 193 33.49 0.69 -26.20
CA VAL A 193 33.42 -0.13 -24.99
C VAL A 193 34.76 -0.81 -24.62
N VAL A 194 35.72 -0.85 -25.54
CA VAL A 194 37.00 -1.53 -25.37
C VAL A 194 38.01 -0.69 -24.56
N ASP A 195 37.92 0.65 -24.55
CA ASP A 195 38.87 1.49 -23.80
C ASP A 195 38.52 1.65 -22.32
N ARG A 196 37.23 1.56 -21.95
CA ARG A 196 36.80 1.63 -20.54
C ARG A 196 37.17 0.37 -19.74
N MET A 197 37.19 -0.81 -20.37
CA MET A 197 37.63 -2.03 -19.68
C MET A 197 39.13 -2.04 -19.38
N ARG A 198 39.93 -1.32 -20.17
CA ARG A 198 41.39 -1.27 -19.97
C ARG A 198 41.78 -0.44 -18.76
N ASN A 199 41.08 0.68 -18.52
CA ASN A 199 41.34 1.56 -17.36
C ASN A 199 40.77 1.04 -16.04
N MET A 200 39.85 0.08 -16.04
CA MET A 200 39.30 -0.48 -14.79
C MET A 200 40.13 -1.63 -14.22
N PHE A 201 40.97 -2.30 -15.02
CA PHE A 201 41.80 -3.40 -14.54
C PHE A 201 43.20 -2.98 -14.07
N SER A 202 43.69 -1.78 -14.40
CA SER A 202 45.03 -1.34 -13.97
C SER A 202 45.10 -0.82 -12.54
N ASN A 203 43.97 -0.53 -11.90
CA ASN A 203 43.91 0.01 -10.54
C ASN A 203 43.50 -1.04 -9.49
N LEU A 204 43.60 -2.34 -9.82
CA LEU A 204 43.20 -3.44 -8.93
C LEU A 204 44.34 -4.42 -8.59
N PHE A 205 45.56 -4.18 -9.08
CA PHE A 205 46.76 -5.00 -8.79
C PHE A 205 48.02 -4.15 -8.54
N ASP A 206 47.85 -2.99 -7.89
CA ASP A 206 48.92 -2.30 -7.15
C ASP A 206 48.42 -2.02 -5.72
#